data_AF-A0A426YQK1-F1
#
_entry.id   AF-A0A426YQK1-F1
#
_cell.length_a   1.000
_cell.length_b   1.000
_cell.length_c   1.000
_cell.angle_alpha   90.00
_cell.angle_beta   90.00
_cell.angle_gamma   90.00
#
_symmetry.space_group_name_H-M   'P 1'
#
loop_
_entity.id
_entity.type
_entity.pdbx_description
1 polymer ?
#
loop_
_entity_poly.entity_id
_entity_poly.type
_entity_poly.pdbx_seq_one_letter_code
_entity_poly.pdbx_strand_id
1 'polypeptide(L)' 'MYDAGDHMKFGFPMAYTATVLSWSILEYGDQISAVDQLDLALDALKWITDFFINAHPSDNVLYVQVTRSFNCLSA' A
#
# COMPACT_ATOMS: atom_id res chain seq x y z
N MET A 1 1.66 2.57 -6.59
CA MET A 1 0.28 3.06 -6.37
C MET A 1 0.37 4.41 -5.65
N TYR A 2 0.03 5.49 -6.36
CA TYR A 2 -0.12 6.84 -5.83
C TYR A 2 -1.61 7.13 -5.80
N ASP A 3 -2.10 7.76 -4.73
CA ASP A 3 -3.53 7.84 -4.43
C ASP A 3 -4.30 8.64 -5.50
N ALA A 4 -3.85 9.85 -5.87
CA ALA A 4 -4.47 10.58 -7.00
C ALA A 4 -3.71 11.80 -7.55
N GLY A 5 -2.65 12.30 -6.89
CA GLY A 5 -1.95 13.53 -7.34
C GLY A 5 -1.31 14.36 -6.23
N ASP A 6 -1.42 13.91 -4.98
CA ASP A 6 -0.70 14.41 -3.82
C ASP A 6 0.30 13.37 -3.32
N HIS A 7 1.42 13.82 -2.77
CA HIS A 7 2.45 12.94 -2.19
C HIS A 7 2.03 12.39 -0.81
N MET A 8 0.72 12.26 -0.53
CA MET A 8 0.21 11.76 0.73
C MET A 8 -0.01 10.24 0.67
N LYS A 9 0.51 9.53 1.67
CA LYS A 9 0.30 8.09 1.84
C LYS A 9 -0.59 7.89 3.07
N PHE A 10 -1.89 7.72 2.86
CA PHE A 10 -2.84 7.40 3.92
C PHE A 10 -2.76 5.89 4.24
N GLY A 11 -2.28 5.54 5.44
CA GLY A 11 -2.08 4.14 5.82
C GLY A 11 -3.38 3.33 5.91
N PHE A 12 -4.50 3.96 6.29
CA PHE A 12 -5.78 3.27 6.49
C PHE A 12 -6.44 2.74 5.20
N PRO A 13 -6.67 3.56 4.14
CA PRO A 13 -7.18 3.04 2.86
C PRO A 13 -6.18 2.11 2.15
N MET A 14 -4.88 2.30 2.36
CA MET A 14 -3.85 1.41 1.84
C MET A 14 -3.90 0.03 2.50
N ALA A 15 -4.16 -0.03 3.81
CA ALA A 15 -4.26 -1.30 4.55
C ALA A 15 -5.53 -2.07 4.14
N TYR A 16 -6.65 -1.36 4.00
CA TYR A 16 -7.89 -1.93 3.49
C TYR A 16 -7.70 -2.55 2.09
N THR A 17 -7.05 -1.82 1.18
CA THR A 17 -6.78 -2.32 -0.18
C THR A 17 -5.88 -3.55 -0.16
N ALA A 18 -4.85 -3.58 0.70
CA ALA A 18 -3.98 -4.75 0.86
C ALA A 18 -4.76 -5.99 1.32
N THR A 19 -5.67 -5.83 2.28
CA THR A 19 -6.50 -6.93 2.79
C THR A 19 -7.42 -7.49 1.71
N VAL A 20 -8.12 -6.63 0.98
CA VAL A 20 -9.04 -7.07 -0.09
C VAL A 20 -8.29 -7.70 -1.26
N LEU A 21 -7.12 -7.16 -1.64
CA LEU A 21 -6.27 -7.74 -2.68
C LEU A 21 -5.73 -9.10 -2.27
N SER A 22 -5.27 -9.24 -1.02
CA SER A 22 -4.81 -10.53 -0.48
C SER A 22 -5.92 -11.57 -0.49
N TRP A 23 -7.14 -11.20 -0.09
CA TRP A 23 -8.29 -12.10 -0.12
C TRP A 23 -8.64 -12.50 -1.55
N SER A 24 -8.62 -11.54 -2.49
CA SER A 24 -8.92 -11.82 -3.90
C SER A 24 -7.90 -12.78 -4.53
N ILE A 25 -6.62 -12.68 -4.16
CA ILE A 25 -5.57 -13.62 -4.60
C ILE A 25 -5.78 -15.01 -3.98
N LEU A 26 -6.19 -15.10 -2.71
CA LEU A 26 -6.46 -16.39 -2.06
C LEU A 26 -7.69 -17.10 -2.66
N GLU A 27 -8.73 -16.36 -3.01
CA GLU A 27 -9.98 -16.92 -3.53
C GLU A 27 -9.92 -17.20 -5.04
N TYR A 28 -9.26 -16.32 -5.81
CA TYR A 28 -9.28 -16.35 -7.26
C TYR A 28 -7.90 -16.47 -7.91
N GLY A 29 -6.89 -16.92 -7.15
CA GLY A 29 -5.49 -16.99 -7.62
C GLY A 29 -5.33 -17.77 -8.92
N ASP A 30 -6.06 -18.87 -9.09
CA ASP A 30 -6.02 -19.71 -10.29
C ASP A 30 -6.59 -18.96 -11.52
N GLN A 31 -7.68 -18.21 -11.34
CA GLN A 31 -8.30 -17.40 -12.41
C GLN A 31 -7.45 -16.18 -12.75
N ILE A 32 -6.79 -15.57 -11.77
CA ILE A 32 -5.85 -14.47 -11.96
C ILE A 32 -4.58 -14.96 -12.66
N SER A 33 -4.14 -16.19 -12.36
CA SER A 33 -3.04 -16.84 -13.07
C SER A 33 -3.42 -17.17 -14.51
N ALA A 34 -4.67 -17.57 -14.76
CA ALA A 34 -5.14 -17.89 -16.11
C ALA A 34 -5.17 -16.67 -17.07
N VAL A 35 -5.09 -15.46 -16.53
CA VAL A 35 -4.99 -14.20 -17.31
C VAL A 35 -3.62 -13.54 -17.18
N ASP A 36 -2.60 -14.26 -16.67
CA ASP A 36 -1.22 -13.79 -16.48
C ASP A 36 -1.10 -12.50 -15.65
N GLN A 37 -2.02 -12.27 -14.70
CA GLN A 37 -2.01 -11.09 -13.80
C GLN A 37 -1.52 -11.42 -12.38
N LEU A 38 -1.25 -12.69 -12.08
CA LEU A 38 -0.93 -13.12 -10.71
C LEU A 38 0.36 -12.50 -10.20
N ASP A 39 1.42 -12.51 -11.02
CA ASP A 39 2.72 -11.93 -10.64
C ASP A 39 2.62 -10.42 -10.41
N LEU A 40 1.85 -9.71 -11.24
CA LEU A 40 1.62 -8.27 -11.08
C LEU A 40 0.83 -7.96 -9.80
N ALA A 41 -0.16 -8.80 -9.47
CA ALA A 41 -0.94 -8.66 -8.24
C ALA A 41 -0.09 -8.93 -6.99
N LEU A 42 0.79 -9.93 -7.05
CA LEU A 42 1.74 -10.25 -5.98
C LEU A 42 2.79 -9.14 -5.81
N ASP A 43 3.32 -8.57 -6.88
CA ASP A 43 4.25 -7.44 -6.83
C ASP A 43 3.61 -6.18 -6.23
N ALA A 44 2.35 -5.90 -6.59
CA ALA A 44 1.59 -4.81 -6.01
C ALA A 44 1.37 -5.02 -4.50
N LEU A 45 1.01 -6.25 -4.09
CA LEU A 45 0.84 -6.60 -2.68
C LEU A 45 2.17 -6.53 -1.91
N LYS A 46 3.26 -6.97 -2.52
CA LYS A 46 4.62 -6.88 -1.96
C LYS A 46 5.01 -5.43 -1.69
N TRP A 47 4.76 -4.53 -2.64
CA TRP A 47 5.06 -3.11 -2.45
C TRP A 47 4.31 -2.48 -1.27
N ILE A 48 3.03 -2.86 -1.09
CA ILE A 48 2.20 -2.35 0.01
C ILE A 48 2.67 -2.93 1.36
N THR A 49 2.97 -4.23 1.42
CA THR A 49 3.44 -4.89 2.64
C THR A 49 4.83 -4.41 3.04
N ASP A 50 5.74 -4.22 2.10
CA ASP A 50 7.06 -3.61 2.35
C ASP A 50 6.91 -2.19 2.93
N PHE A 51 5.92 -1.41 2.48
CA PHE A 51 5.62 -0.12 3.08
C PHE A 51 5.17 -0.23 4.54
N PHE A 52 4.30 -1.20 4.88
CA PHE A 52 3.87 -1.40 6.26
C PHE A 52 4.98 -1.89 7.18
N ILE A 53 5.85 -2.79 6.69
CA ILE A 53 7.01 -3.25 7.44
C ILE A 53 7.92 -2.06 7.76
N ASN A 54 8.19 -1.19 6.78
CA ASN A 54 9.00 0.01 7.01
C ASN A 54 8.29 1.05 7.89
N ALA A 55 6.96 1.08 7.88
CA ALA A 55 6.15 1.96 8.73
C ALA A 55 6.03 1.45 10.18
N HIS A 56 6.43 0.21 10.48
CA HIS A 56 6.38 -0.41 11.81
C HIS A 56 7.79 -0.74 12.33
N PRO A 57 8.63 0.27 12.66
CA PRO A 57 10.04 0.05 13.02
C PRO A 57 10.26 -0.63 14.38
N SER A 58 9.22 -0.71 15.22
CA SER A 58 9.27 -1.37 16.54
C SER A 58 7.87 -1.74 16.98
N ASP A 59 7.73 -2.71 17.89
CA ASP A 59 6.48 -3.39 18.26
C ASP A 59 5.27 -2.46 18.44
N ASN A 60 5.48 -1.27 19.04
CA ASN A 60 4.41 -0.34 19.39
C ASN A 60 4.49 1.01 18.65
N VAL A 61 5.22 1.09 17.54
CA VAL A 61 5.33 2.32 16.74
C VAL A 61 4.88 2.02 15.32
N LEU A 62 3.79 2.67 14.89
CA LEU A 62 3.28 2.59 13.52
C LEU A 62 3.12 3.98 12.92
N TYR A 63 3.81 4.24 11.81
CA TYR A 63 3.63 5.45 11.01
C TYR A 63 2.41 5.31 10.10
N VAL A 64 1.33 6.01 10.45
CA VAL A 64 0.03 5.89 9.76
C VAL A 64 -0.21 6.92 8.65
N GLN A 65 0.59 7.98 8.60
CA GLN A 65 0.51 9.04 7.59
C GLN A 65 1.89 9.62 7.30
N VAL A 66 2.22 9.77 6.03
CA VAL A 66 3.40 10.51 5.57
C VAL A 66 2.92 11.66 4.68
N THR A 67 3.16 12.89 5.13
CA THR A 67 2.87 14.12 4.39
C THR A 67 4.15 14.96 4.31
N ARG A 68 4.54 15.40 3.11
CA ARG A 68 5.60 16.40 2.96
C ARG A 68 4.96 17.78 3.06
N SER A 69 5.22 18.52 4.14
CA SER A 69 4.84 19.93 4.20
C SER A 69 5.77 20.73 3.29
N PHE A 70 5.24 21.36 2.24
CA PHE A 70 5.97 22.44 1.56
C PHE A 70 5.96 23.62 2.53
N ASN A 71 7.08 23.85 3.23
CA ASN A 71 7.34 25.13 3.87
C ASN A 71 7.46 26.18 2.76
N CYS A 72 6.37 26.91 2.50
CA CYS A 72 6.44 28.18 1.80
C CYS A 72 6.72 29.26 2.84
N LEU A 73 7.91 29.83 2.80
CA LEU A 73 8.22 31.12 3.43
C LEU A 73 7.30 32.19 2.80
N SER A 74 6.51 32.90 3.61
CA SER A 74 6.29 34.37 3.59
C SER A 74 4.94 34.77 4.21
N ALA A 75 5.01 35.41 5.37
CA ALA A 75 4.15 36.52 5.77
C ALA A 75 4.95 37.39 6.75
#